data_AF-C4JZ30-F1
#
_entry.id   AF-C4JZ30-F1
#
_cell.length_a   1.000
_cell.length_b   1.000
_cell.length_c   1.000
_cell.angle_alpha   90.00
_cell.angle_beta   90.00
_cell.angle_gamma   90.00
#
_symmetry.space_group_name_H-M   'P 1'
#
loop_
_entity.id
_entity.type
_entity.pdbx_description
1 polymer ?
#
loop_
_entity_poly.entity_id
_entity_poly.type
_entity_poly.pdbx_seq_one_letter_code
_entity_poly.pdbx_strand_id
1 'polypeptide(L)'
;MERNISFALVRQLVERVPLVLKTAALNILRLSPAGGKQDLRLEVTVGFIRSFLNFRSSALQVQKRSMRDPGKKGYMWTSAVTMPKPPEDNVRQSLLEAIEHYLEGSETYDVPAVCNVEAEWNGYRKGAHAKTPLPDLSEAAKYERLMEDVDEDLTILYFHGGAYHMMDPCTHRGVTTKLAKLTGGRCFSVRYRLAPQNPFPAALLDALIAYLSLLSPPEGALHDPVPAHKIVIAGDSAGAGLSLALIQTLLTLRRLHPQHTIRFHGKDVLIELPAGLALSSPYCDITRSLPSTFRNAKYDYIIPPPQTPGSLYTPYPFPADATWPVTPPRVEFYANANMFTHPLISPVAAPKDIWKDMPPIYMHMGEESLEDEGLYLARNIHRVGGTVVLERFEAKPHCFALIMPTTKVAKMCFRTWAQFCTNAVKGEVQRTGKATFFDHTMQHVEKRDLDTLGDLSEEEVQKRILEGKNWRMEGEAALVREWKECQEKAKL
;
A
#
# COMPACT_ATOMS: atom_id res chain seq x y z
N MET A 1 -16.26 -27.47 -13.86
CA MET A 1 -17.09 -27.00 -12.73
C MET A 1 -17.68 -25.64 -13.12
N GLU A 2 -18.98 -25.63 -13.36
CA GLU A 2 -19.74 -24.46 -13.81
C GLU A 2 -19.55 -23.30 -12.83
N ARG A 3 -19.18 -22.12 -13.35
CA ARG A 3 -19.23 -20.92 -12.54
C ARG A 3 -20.70 -20.58 -12.35
N ASN A 4 -21.27 -20.97 -11.21
CA ASN A 4 -22.47 -20.32 -10.71
C ASN A 4 -22.11 -18.85 -10.43
N ILE A 5 -22.24 -18.01 -11.45
CA ILE A 5 -22.21 -16.56 -11.29
C ILE A 5 -23.41 -16.28 -10.39
N SER A 6 -23.16 -15.95 -9.12
CA SER A 6 -24.20 -15.67 -8.14
C SER A 6 -25.19 -14.68 -8.74
N PHE A 7 -26.49 -14.93 -8.58
CA PHE A 7 -27.56 -14.01 -9.01
C PHE A 7 -27.32 -12.58 -8.50
N ALA A 8 -26.74 -12.44 -7.30
CA ALA A 8 -26.33 -11.14 -6.74
C ALA A 8 -25.23 -10.45 -7.56
N LEU A 9 -24.26 -11.21 -8.08
CA LEU A 9 -23.21 -10.70 -8.97
C LEU A 9 -23.78 -10.31 -10.34
N VAL A 10 -24.69 -11.12 -10.90
CA VAL A 10 -25.39 -10.78 -12.16
C VAL A 10 -26.19 -9.50 -11.99
N ARG A 11 -26.97 -9.36 -10.91
CA ARG A 11 -27.73 -8.15 -10.59
C ARG A 11 -26.82 -6.93 -10.46
N GLN A 12 -25.71 -7.04 -9.74
CA GLN A 12 -24.74 -5.94 -9.60
C GLN A 12 -24.11 -5.52 -10.94
N LEU A 13 -23.87 -6.47 -11.86
CA LEU A 13 -23.39 -6.18 -13.21
C LEU A 13 -24.47 -5.46 -14.04
N VAL A 14 -25.71 -5.94 -14.00
CA VAL A 14 -26.85 -5.35 -14.73
C VAL A 14 -27.13 -3.92 -14.29
N GLU A 15 -27.11 -3.63 -12.98
CA GLU A 15 -27.32 -2.29 -12.42
C GLU A 15 -26.27 -1.26 -12.90
N ARG A 16 -25.11 -1.72 -13.40
CA ARG A 16 -24.00 -0.87 -13.86
C ARG A 16 -23.94 -0.72 -15.38
N VAL A 17 -24.75 -1.46 -16.13
CA VAL A 17 -24.80 -1.37 -17.61
C VAL A 17 -25.05 0.07 -18.10
N PRO A 18 -26.00 0.85 -17.53
CA PRO A 18 -26.21 2.23 -17.98
C PRO A 18 -24.98 3.14 -17.81
N LEU A 19 -24.23 2.96 -16.71
CA LEU A 19 -22.99 3.71 -16.46
C LEU A 19 -21.93 3.36 -17.50
N VAL A 20 -21.71 2.07 -17.75
CA VAL A 20 -20.74 1.58 -18.74
C VAL A 20 -21.10 2.08 -20.15
N LEU A 21 -22.37 2.01 -20.54
CA LEU A 21 -22.85 2.52 -21.82
C LEU A 21 -22.67 4.03 -21.95
N LYS A 22 -22.95 4.80 -20.88
CA LYS A 22 -22.72 6.25 -20.85
C LYS A 22 -21.24 6.58 -21.02
N THR A 23 -20.36 5.91 -20.29
CA THR A 23 -18.91 6.10 -20.42
C THR A 23 -18.44 5.77 -21.83
N ALA A 24 -18.92 4.66 -22.41
CA ALA A 24 -18.58 4.28 -23.77
C ALA A 24 -19.05 5.32 -24.80
N ALA A 25 -20.28 5.82 -24.68
CA ALA A 25 -20.80 6.85 -25.56
C ALA A 25 -19.99 8.16 -25.46
N LEU A 26 -19.66 8.62 -24.25
CA LEU A 26 -18.86 9.83 -24.05
C LEU A 26 -17.45 9.69 -24.62
N ASN A 27 -16.80 8.53 -24.45
CA ASN A 27 -15.47 8.29 -25.01
C ASN A 27 -15.51 8.25 -26.55
N ILE A 28 -16.47 7.55 -27.15
CA ILE A 28 -16.65 7.48 -28.62
C ILE A 28 -16.89 8.89 -29.21
N LEU A 29 -17.68 9.71 -28.53
CA LEU A 29 -17.97 11.09 -28.95
C LEU A 29 -16.83 12.08 -28.62
N ARG A 30 -15.72 11.62 -28.01
CA ARG A 30 -14.62 12.47 -27.50
C ARG A 30 -15.08 13.55 -26.51
N LEU A 31 -16.16 13.27 -25.78
CA LEU A 31 -16.72 14.11 -24.72
C LEU A 31 -16.32 13.60 -23.32
N SER A 32 -15.43 12.62 -23.23
CA SER A 32 -14.98 12.11 -21.93
C SER A 32 -14.10 13.13 -21.21
N PRO A 33 -14.17 13.21 -19.87
CA PRO A 33 -13.31 14.09 -19.07
C PRO A 33 -11.81 13.82 -19.25
N ALA A 34 -11.43 12.64 -19.74
CA ALA A 34 -10.05 12.27 -20.02
C ALA A 34 -9.48 12.92 -21.31
N GLY A 35 -10.30 13.63 -22.09
CA GLY A 35 -9.87 14.40 -23.25
C GLY A 35 -9.20 13.55 -24.33
N GLY A 36 -9.61 12.29 -24.49
CA GLY A 36 -9.03 11.35 -25.45
C GLY A 36 -7.69 10.72 -25.06
N LYS A 37 -7.14 11.03 -23.86
CA LYS A 37 -5.88 10.44 -23.38
C LYS A 37 -6.03 9.03 -22.81
N GLN A 38 -7.26 8.62 -22.48
CA GLN A 38 -7.57 7.26 -22.04
C GLN A 38 -8.34 6.52 -23.15
N ASP A 39 -7.96 5.26 -23.38
CA ASP A 39 -8.72 4.39 -24.27
C ASP A 39 -10.05 3.96 -23.61
N LEU A 40 -10.99 3.52 -24.45
CA LEU A 40 -12.31 3.08 -24.01
C LEU A 40 -12.25 2.00 -22.92
N ARG A 41 -11.32 1.04 -23.06
CA ARG A 41 -11.22 -0.08 -22.11
C ARG A 41 -10.80 0.43 -20.73
N LEU A 42 -9.86 1.37 -20.69
CA LEU A 42 -9.40 2.01 -19.45
C LEU A 42 -10.52 2.85 -18.81
N GLU A 43 -11.22 3.69 -19.57
CA GLU A 43 -12.32 4.51 -19.02
C GLU A 43 -13.46 3.64 -18.47
N VAL A 44 -13.85 2.57 -19.18
CA VAL A 44 -14.86 1.62 -18.69
C VAL A 44 -14.37 0.92 -17.42
N THR A 45 -13.09 0.56 -17.34
CA THR A 45 -12.51 -0.06 -16.13
C THR A 45 -12.54 0.90 -14.95
N VAL A 46 -12.14 2.16 -15.14
CA VAL A 46 -12.18 3.21 -14.10
C VAL A 46 -13.61 3.46 -13.63
N GLY A 47 -14.56 3.64 -14.56
CA GLY A 47 -15.97 3.83 -14.23
C GLY A 47 -16.57 2.64 -13.48
N PHE A 48 -16.19 1.42 -13.87
CA PHE A 48 -16.61 0.20 -13.19
C PHE A 48 -16.07 0.13 -11.76
N ILE A 49 -14.76 0.34 -11.54
CA ILE A 49 -14.17 0.33 -10.20
C ILE A 49 -14.80 1.41 -9.31
N ARG A 50 -14.92 2.64 -9.84
CA ARG A 50 -15.53 3.77 -9.12
C ARG A 50 -16.95 3.45 -8.64
N SER A 51 -17.71 2.67 -9.40
CA SER A 51 -19.08 2.26 -9.02
C SER A 51 -19.15 1.34 -7.78
N PHE A 52 -18.03 0.77 -7.33
CA PHE A 52 -17.93 0.01 -6.08
C PHE A 52 -17.45 0.84 -4.88
N LEU A 53 -16.82 1.99 -5.16
CA LEU A 53 -16.31 2.94 -4.16
C LEU A 53 -17.41 3.97 -3.82
N ASN A 54 -18.51 3.51 -3.24
CA ASN A 54 -19.62 4.35 -2.81
C ASN A 54 -19.97 4.08 -1.34
N PHE A 55 -20.67 5.04 -0.72
CA PHE A 55 -21.05 4.98 0.70
C PHE A 55 -22.36 4.23 0.96
N ARG A 56 -22.82 3.34 0.06
CA ARG A 56 -24.08 2.58 0.27
C ARG A 56 -23.91 1.34 1.15
N SER A 57 -22.68 0.84 1.29
CA SER A 57 -22.35 -0.32 2.12
C SER A 57 -21.58 0.14 3.35
N SER A 58 -21.80 -0.53 4.47
CA SER A 58 -21.07 -0.26 5.72
C SER A 58 -19.58 -0.60 5.56
N ALA A 59 -18.72 -0.06 6.44
CA ALA A 59 -17.28 -0.30 6.40
C ALA A 59 -16.93 -1.80 6.46
N LEU A 60 -17.58 -2.55 7.35
CA LEU A 60 -17.40 -4.00 7.49
C LEU A 60 -17.85 -4.78 6.24
N GLN A 61 -18.93 -4.36 5.60
CA GLN A 61 -19.40 -4.99 4.36
C GLN A 61 -18.41 -4.77 3.20
N VAL A 62 -17.87 -3.55 3.09
CA VAL A 62 -16.84 -3.22 2.10
C VAL A 62 -15.58 -4.05 2.34
N GLN A 63 -15.09 -4.08 3.58
CA GLN A 63 -13.92 -4.86 3.97
C GLN A 63 -14.12 -6.35 3.65
N LYS A 64 -15.18 -6.99 4.17
CA LYS A 64 -15.48 -8.41 3.90
C LYS A 64 -15.56 -8.75 2.40
N ARG A 65 -16.21 -7.89 1.60
CA ARG A 65 -16.32 -8.08 0.16
C ARG A 65 -14.97 -7.98 -0.53
N SER A 66 -14.15 -7.01 -0.12
CA SER A 66 -12.83 -6.76 -0.71
C SER A 66 -11.82 -7.86 -0.39
N MET A 67 -11.96 -8.56 0.73
CA MET A 67 -11.08 -9.65 1.16
C MET A 67 -11.48 -11.02 0.62
N ARG A 68 -12.51 -11.12 -0.23
CA ARG A 68 -12.96 -12.40 -0.75
C ARG A 68 -11.90 -13.04 -1.64
N ASP A 69 -11.47 -14.24 -1.28
CA ASP A 69 -10.47 -15.00 -2.05
C ASP A 69 -10.96 -15.25 -3.50
N PRO A 70 -10.26 -14.73 -4.54
CA PRO A 70 -10.62 -14.93 -5.94
C PRO A 70 -10.29 -16.33 -6.48
N GLY A 71 -9.71 -17.20 -5.65
CA GLY A 71 -9.24 -18.53 -5.97
C GLY A 71 -7.83 -18.54 -6.57
N LYS A 72 -7.08 -19.58 -6.27
CA LYS A 72 -5.72 -19.81 -6.79
C LYS A 72 -5.78 -20.33 -8.24
N LYS A 73 -4.82 -19.94 -9.08
CA LYS A 73 -4.66 -20.46 -10.45
C LYS A 73 -3.60 -21.54 -10.48
N GLY A 74 -3.69 -22.46 -11.45
CA GLY A 74 -2.77 -23.60 -11.55
C GLY A 74 -1.28 -23.25 -11.66
N TYR A 75 -0.97 -22.06 -12.18
CA TYR A 75 0.40 -21.54 -12.30
C TYR A 75 0.96 -20.94 -11.00
N MET A 76 0.18 -20.91 -9.92
CA MET A 76 0.57 -20.31 -8.64
C MET A 76 0.98 -21.42 -7.66
N TRP A 77 2.16 -21.26 -7.08
CA TRP A 77 2.44 -21.81 -5.76
C TRP A 77 1.95 -20.80 -4.72
N THR A 78 1.18 -21.28 -3.74
CA THR A 78 0.78 -20.47 -2.58
C THR A 78 0.80 -21.35 -1.35
N SER A 79 1.74 -21.10 -0.44
CA SER A 79 1.85 -21.74 0.87
C SER A 79 1.50 -20.73 1.97
N ALA A 80 0.42 -20.98 2.71
CA ALA A 80 0.00 -20.16 3.84
C ALA A 80 0.87 -20.46 5.07
N VAL A 81 1.20 -19.41 5.82
CA VAL A 81 2.04 -19.52 7.01
C VAL A 81 1.59 -18.53 8.08
N THR A 82 1.82 -18.90 9.33
CA THR A 82 1.57 -18.05 10.50
C THR A 82 2.87 -17.90 11.26
N MET A 83 3.38 -16.68 11.33
CA MET A 83 4.50 -16.32 12.22
C MET A 83 3.94 -16.23 13.64
N PRO A 84 4.45 -17.02 14.59
CA PRO A 84 4.00 -16.94 15.98
C PRO A 84 4.37 -15.57 16.56
N LYS A 85 3.54 -15.07 17.48
CA LYS A 85 3.91 -13.89 18.26
C LYS A 85 5.24 -14.16 19.00
N PRO A 86 6.18 -13.20 19.04
CA PRO A 86 7.33 -13.33 19.92
C PRO A 86 6.86 -13.41 21.39
N PRO A 87 7.52 -14.25 22.22
CA PRO A 87 7.18 -14.35 23.64
C PRO A 87 7.52 -13.07 24.42
N GLU A 88 8.50 -12.29 23.95
CA GLU A 88 8.88 -10.99 24.47
C GLU A 88 8.14 -9.82 23.79
N ASP A 89 8.15 -8.65 24.44
CA ASP A 89 7.45 -7.45 23.97
C ASP A 89 8.37 -6.44 23.24
N ASN A 90 9.65 -6.78 23.07
CA ASN A 90 10.68 -5.87 22.57
C ASN A 90 10.36 -5.31 21.18
N VAL A 91 9.78 -6.11 20.28
CA VAL A 91 9.38 -5.63 18.94
C VAL A 91 8.35 -4.50 19.00
N ARG A 92 7.40 -4.58 19.94
CA ARG A 92 6.40 -3.54 20.14
C ARG A 92 7.05 -2.32 20.78
N GLN A 93 7.86 -2.52 21.83
CA GLN A 93 8.56 -1.42 22.50
C GLN A 93 9.44 -0.64 21.54
N SER A 94 10.23 -1.31 20.69
CA SER A 94 11.02 -0.65 19.65
C SER A 94 10.14 0.13 18.68
N LEU A 95 9.01 -0.42 18.22
CA LEU A 95 8.10 0.33 17.36
C LEU A 95 7.55 1.59 18.06
N LEU A 96 7.17 1.47 19.34
CA LEU A 96 6.68 2.61 20.12
C LEU A 96 7.76 3.68 20.27
N GLU A 97 9.01 3.31 20.55
CA GLU A 97 10.14 4.24 20.60
C GLU A 97 10.34 4.98 19.27
N ALA A 98 10.21 4.28 18.13
CA ALA A 98 10.32 4.90 16.81
C ALA A 98 9.17 5.88 16.50
N ILE A 99 7.97 5.62 17.04
CA ILE A 99 6.82 6.53 16.95
C ILE A 99 7.05 7.74 17.87
N GLU A 100 7.36 7.49 19.14
CA GLU A 100 7.58 8.51 20.17
C GLU A 100 8.68 9.51 19.79
N HIS A 101 9.70 9.07 19.04
CA HIS A 101 10.75 9.94 18.53
C HIS A 101 10.25 11.12 17.68
N TYR A 102 9.09 10.98 17.03
CA TYR A 102 8.52 12.00 16.14
C TYR A 102 7.23 12.64 16.66
N LEU A 103 6.86 12.42 17.93
CA LEU A 103 5.69 13.07 18.53
C LEU A 103 5.99 14.52 18.92
N GLU A 104 5.02 15.40 18.72
CA GLU A 104 5.06 16.82 19.11
C GLU A 104 4.34 17.08 20.44
N GLY A 105 3.69 16.07 21.03
CA GLY A 105 3.18 16.03 22.40
C GLY A 105 1.66 16.06 22.57
N SER A 106 0.89 16.30 21.49
CA SER A 106 -0.59 16.33 21.53
C SER A 106 -1.23 15.11 20.88
N GLU A 107 -0.41 14.26 20.26
CA GLU A 107 -0.87 13.14 19.47
C GLU A 107 -1.21 11.92 20.32
N THR A 108 -2.15 11.13 19.81
CA THR A 108 -2.69 9.96 20.53
C THR A 108 -2.89 8.83 19.55
N TYR A 109 -2.60 7.60 19.95
CA TYR A 109 -2.84 6.40 19.15
C TYR A 109 -3.08 5.18 20.06
N ASP A 110 -3.69 4.14 19.51
CA ASP A 110 -3.94 2.90 20.24
C ASP A 110 -2.67 2.06 20.26
N VAL A 111 -2.22 1.59 21.42
CA VAL A 111 -1.08 0.66 21.50
C VAL A 111 -1.55 -0.76 21.14
N PRO A 112 -1.15 -1.33 19.99
CA PRO A 112 -1.66 -2.63 19.55
C PRO A 112 -1.08 -3.76 20.40
N ALA A 113 -1.81 -4.87 20.50
CA ALA A 113 -1.26 -6.11 21.02
C ALA A 113 -0.28 -6.73 20.02
N VAL A 114 0.75 -7.42 20.53
CA VAL A 114 1.59 -8.34 19.75
C VAL A 114 0.82 -9.64 19.54
N CYS A 115 0.62 -10.03 18.28
CA CYS A 115 -0.13 -11.21 17.90
C CYS A 115 0.59 -12.00 16.82
N ASN A 116 0.07 -13.20 16.52
CA ASN A 116 0.53 -13.96 15.36
C ASN A 116 0.28 -13.14 14.10
N VAL A 117 1.20 -13.23 13.14
CA VAL A 117 1.07 -12.56 11.85
C VAL A 117 0.89 -13.63 10.78
N GLU A 118 -0.15 -13.50 9.95
CA GLU A 118 -0.39 -14.42 8.85
C GLU A 118 0.24 -13.90 7.56
N ALA A 119 0.68 -14.81 6.69
CA ALA A 119 1.22 -14.49 5.39
C ALA A 119 1.02 -15.63 4.39
N GLU A 120 1.37 -15.36 3.13
CA GLU A 120 1.44 -16.34 2.07
C GLU A 120 2.78 -16.26 1.35
N TRP A 121 3.50 -17.38 1.28
CA TRP A 121 4.56 -17.58 0.30
C TRP A 121 3.95 -17.80 -1.07
N ASN A 122 4.29 -16.94 -2.02
CA ASN A 122 3.81 -16.98 -3.39
C ASN A 122 4.98 -17.18 -4.37
N GLY A 123 4.80 -18.11 -5.29
CA GLY A 123 5.80 -18.45 -6.31
C GLY A 123 5.14 -18.81 -7.63
N TYR A 124 5.92 -18.80 -8.72
CA TYR A 124 5.45 -19.23 -10.03
C TYR A 124 5.72 -20.71 -10.23
N ARG A 125 4.66 -21.50 -10.48
CA ARG A 125 4.78 -22.93 -10.76
C ARG A 125 5.22 -23.16 -12.19
N LYS A 126 6.46 -23.62 -12.41
CA LYS A 126 7.01 -23.83 -13.75
C LYS A 126 6.24 -24.93 -14.47
N GLY A 127 6.08 -24.77 -15.78
CA GLY A 127 5.33 -25.71 -16.63
C GLY A 127 3.80 -25.73 -16.41
N ALA A 128 3.27 -25.06 -15.38
CA ALA A 128 1.82 -25.02 -15.13
C ALA A 128 1.13 -23.82 -15.81
N HIS A 129 -0.11 -24.03 -16.22
CA HIS A 129 -0.99 -23.01 -16.80
C HIS A 129 -2.19 -22.74 -15.87
N ALA A 130 -3.02 -21.74 -16.19
CA ALA A 130 -4.09 -21.28 -15.30
C ALA A 130 -5.12 -22.35 -14.92
N LYS A 131 -5.31 -23.35 -15.78
CA LYS A 131 -6.23 -24.48 -15.60
C LYS A 131 -5.56 -25.75 -15.05
N THR A 132 -4.24 -25.76 -14.86
CA THR A 132 -3.55 -26.91 -14.27
C THR A 132 -4.13 -27.15 -12.86
N PRO A 133 -4.44 -28.40 -12.48
CA PRO A 133 -4.93 -28.70 -11.14
C PRO A 133 -3.97 -28.19 -10.06
N LEU A 134 -4.53 -27.61 -9.01
CA LEU A 134 -3.77 -27.29 -7.81
C LEU A 134 -3.39 -28.60 -7.11
N PRO A 135 -2.15 -28.74 -6.65
CA PRO A 135 -1.73 -29.95 -5.96
C PRO A 135 -2.35 -29.99 -4.56
N ASP A 136 -2.80 -31.18 -4.17
CA ASP A 136 -3.31 -31.46 -2.83
C ASP A 136 -2.12 -31.84 -1.93
N LEU A 137 -1.52 -30.82 -1.32
CA LEU A 137 -0.30 -30.91 -0.52
C LEU A 137 -0.46 -30.09 0.77
N SER A 138 0.24 -30.48 1.83
CA SER A 138 0.38 -29.65 3.03
C SER A 138 1.06 -28.31 2.70
N GLU A 139 0.89 -27.29 3.55
CA GLU A 139 1.54 -25.99 3.32
C GLU A 139 3.08 -26.08 3.31
N ALA A 140 3.66 -26.95 4.15
CA ALA A 140 5.10 -27.23 4.13
C ALA A 140 5.55 -27.86 2.81
N ALA A 141 4.85 -28.91 2.34
CA ALA A 141 5.16 -29.55 1.05
C ALA A 141 4.94 -28.59 -0.14
N LYS A 142 3.93 -27.70 -0.06
CA LYS A 142 3.76 -26.62 -1.07
C LYS A 142 4.94 -25.67 -1.07
N TYR A 143 5.49 -25.32 0.09
CA TYR A 143 6.65 -24.44 0.20
C TYR A 143 7.92 -25.12 -0.34
N GLU A 144 8.17 -26.38 0.00
CA GLU A 144 9.28 -27.16 -0.57
C GLU A 144 9.22 -27.19 -2.11
N ARG A 145 8.05 -27.51 -2.68
CA ARG A 145 7.83 -27.51 -4.14
C ARG A 145 7.93 -26.12 -4.76
N LEU A 146 7.52 -25.08 -4.03
CA LEU A 146 7.72 -23.70 -4.47
C LEU A 146 9.22 -23.41 -4.60
N MET A 147 10.03 -23.82 -3.62
CA MET A 147 11.47 -23.60 -3.62
C MET A 147 12.21 -24.37 -4.72
N GLU A 148 11.73 -25.53 -5.15
CA GLU A 148 12.23 -26.23 -6.35
C GLU A 148 12.09 -25.38 -7.64
N ASP A 149 11.11 -24.49 -7.69
CA ASP A 149 10.85 -23.60 -8.83
C ASP A 149 11.51 -22.22 -8.70
N VAL A 150 12.18 -21.90 -7.58
CA VAL A 150 12.91 -20.63 -7.38
C VAL A 150 14.29 -20.71 -8.05
N ASP A 151 14.59 -19.76 -8.94
CA ASP A 151 15.86 -19.66 -9.67
C ASP A 151 16.83 -18.67 -9.03
N GLU A 152 16.30 -17.63 -8.39
CA GLU A 152 17.07 -16.53 -7.82
C GLU A 152 16.80 -16.44 -6.32
N ASP A 153 17.86 -16.33 -5.52
CA ASP A 153 17.72 -16.10 -4.08
C ASP A 153 17.35 -14.63 -3.82
N LEU A 154 16.08 -14.32 -4.09
CA LEU A 154 15.44 -13.02 -3.95
C LEU A 154 14.08 -13.23 -3.31
N THR A 155 13.82 -12.51 -2.21
CA THR A 155 12.53 -12.50 -1.53
C THR A 155 11.90 -11.11 -1.62
N ILE A 156 10.70 -11.03 -2.17
CA ILE A 156 9.89 -9.81 -2.14
C ILE A 156 8.98 -9.85 -0.92
N LEU A 157 9.23 -9.01 0.09
CA LEU A 157 8.29 -8.78 1.19
C LEU A 157 7.19 -7.85 0.69
N TYR A 158 5.97 -8.36 0.54
CA TYR A 158 4.88 -7.66 -0.14
C TYR A 158 3.76 -7.23 0.82
N PHE A 159 3.41 -5.95 0.78
CA PHE A 159 2.27 -5.36 1.48
C PHE A 159 1.22 -4.91 0.46
N HIS A 160 0.02 -5.48 0.54
CA HIS A 160 -1.06 -5.16 -0.39
C HIS A 160 -1.64 -3.75 -0.16
N GLY A 161 -2.18 -3.13 -1.21
CA GLY A 161 -2.99 -1.92 -1.12
C GLY A 161 -4.37 -2.14 -0.49
N GLY A 162 -5.22 -1.11 -0.52
CA GLY A 162 -6.58 -1.18 0.05
C GLY A 162 -6.88 -0.14 1.13
N ALA A 163 -6.19 1.00 1.14
CA ALA A 163 -6.43 2.11 2.06
C ALA A 163 -6.43 1.68 3.55
N TYR A 164 -5.58 0.71 3.91
CA TYR A 164 -5.46 0.10 5.24
C TYR A 164 -6.74 -0.55 5.82
N HIS A 165 -7.85 -0.59 5.07
CA HIS A 165 -9.13 -1.14 5.53
C HIS A 165 -9.73 -2.20 4.59
N MET A 166 -9.15 -2.42 3.41
CA MET A 166 -9.62 -3.36 2.38
C MET A 166 -8.50 -4.31 1.95
N MET A 167 -8.92 -5.32 1.18
CA MET A 167 -8.05 -6.28 0.49
C MET A 167 -7.26 -7.17 1.44
N ASP A 168 -6.47 -8.07 0.85
CA ASP A 168 -5.87 -9.19 1.52
C ASP A 168 -4.74 -9.77 0.64
N PRO A 169 -3.73 -10.50 1.17
CA PRO A 169 -2.78 -11.23 0.33
C PRO A 169 -3.44 -12.08 -0.77
N CYS A 170 -4.60 -12.70 -0.47
CA CYS A 170 -5.29 -13.54 -1.44
C CYS A 170 -5.76 -12.79 -2.69
N THR A 171 -6.05 -11.48 -2.58
CA THR A 171 -6.47 -10.65 -3.71
C THR A 171 -5.28 -10.19 -4.56
N HIS A 172 -4.07 -10.25 -4.01
CA HIS A 172 -2.82 -9.82 -4.65
C HIS A 172 -1.96 -10.97 -5.18
N ARG A 173 -2.37 -12.25 -5.02
CA ARG A 173 -1.63 -13.42 -5.56
C ARG A 173 -1.29 -13.31 -7.05
N GLY A 174 -2.15 -12.67 -7.84
CA GLY A 174 -1.87 -12.42 -9.27
C GLY A 174 -0.68 -11.48 -9.50
N VAL A 175 -0.53 -10.47 -8.65
CA VAL A 175 0.57 -9.50 -8.67
C VAL A 175 1.85 -10.18 -8.18
N THR A 176 1.79 -10.82 -7.00
CA THR A 176 2.96 -11.42 -6.36
C THR A 176 3.49 -12.62 -7.12
N THR A 177 2.63 -13.50 -7.65
CA THR A 177 3.07 -14.60 -8.52
C THR A 177 3.71 -14.08 -9.81
N LYS A 178 3.22 -12.95 -10.36
CA LYS A 178 3.81 -12.36 -11.57
C LYS A 178 5.18 -11.75 -11.29
N LEU A 179 5.38 -11.10 -10.14
CA LEU A 179 6.68 -10.61 -9.71
C LEU A 179 7.64 -11.78 -9.43
N ALA A 180 7.21 -12.82 -8.72
CA ALA A 180 7.99 -14.05 -8.52
C ALA A 180 8.44 -14.65 -9.86
N LYS A 181 7.52 -14.78 -10.84
CA LYS A 181 7.85 -15.25 -12.19
C LYS A 181 8.93 -14.40 -12.88
N LEU A 182 8.79 -13.08 -12.82
CA LEU A 182 9.66 -12.17 -13.57
C LEU A 182 11.04 -12.00 -12.92
N THR A 183 11.11 -12.15 -11.61
CA THR A 183 12.37 -12.08 -10.85
C THR A 183 13.08 -13.42 -10.74
N GLY A 184 12.39 -14.54 -10.97
CA GLY A 184 12.89 -15.88 -10.63
C GLY A 184 12.90 -16.16 -9.12
N GLY A 185 12.43 -15.21 -8.30
CA GLY A 185 12.42 -15.30 -6.84
C GLY A 185 11.08 -15.74 -6.27
N ARG A 186 10.85 -15.36 -5.01
CA ARG A 186 9.63 -15.66 -4.24
C ARG A 186 9.06 -14.41 -3.59
N CYS A 187 7.75 -14.41 -3.31
CA CYS A 187 7.09 -13.32 -2.61
C CYS A 187 6.55 -13.79 -1.26
N PHE A 188 6.75 -12.99 -0.22
CA PHE A 188 6.17 -13.16 1.10
C PHE A 188 5.09 -12.10 1.32
N SER A 189 3.82 -12.46 1.16
CA SER A 189 2.69 -11.53 1.17
C SER A 189 2.01 -11.50 2.53
N VAL A 190 2.10 -10.36 3.23
CA VAL A 190 1.67 -10.25 4.64
C VAL A 190 0.20 -9.88 4.76
N ARG A 191 -0.54 -10.61 5.60
CA ARG A 191 -1.93 -10.30 5.99
C ARG A 191 -1.90 -9.40 7.23
N TYR A 192 -1.49 -8.16 7.05
CA TYR A 192 -1.41 -7.19 8.14
C TYR A 192 -2.83 -6.81 8.62
N ARG A 193 -2.96 -6.48 9.92
CA ARG A 193 -4.24 -6.10 10.52
C ARG A 193 -4.80 -4.82 9.88
N LEU A 194 -6.12 -4.83 9.66
CA LEU A 194 -6.84 -3.75 9.02
C LEU A 194 -7.54 -2.83 10.03
N ALA A 195 -7.62 -1.55 9.65
CA ALA A 195 -8.48 -0.55 10.25
C ALA A 195 -9.96 -0.77 9.82
N PRO A 196 -10.95 -0.22 10.56
CA PRO A 196 -10.82 0.56 11.80
C PRO A 196 -10.64 -0.28 13.07
N GLN A 197 -10.75 -1.60 12.99
CA GLN A 197 -10.64 -2.49 14.16
C GLN A 197 -9.23 -2.47 14.76
N ASN A 198 -8.22 -2.29 13.91
CA ASN A 198 -6.82 -2.17 14.31
C ASN A 198 -6.21 -0.96 13.60
N PRO A 199 -6.39 0.27 14.13
CA PRO A 199 -5.79 1.46 13.54
C PRO A 199 -4.26 1.43 13.68
N PHE A 200 -3.60 2.43 13.13
CA PHE A 200 -2.18 2.71 13.34
C PHE A 200 -1.85 2.64 14.85
N PRO A 201 -0.74 1.98 15.22
CA PRO A 201 0.32 1.38 14.39
C PRO A 201 0.19 -0.14 14.16
N ALA A 202 -1.00 -0.75 14.26
CA ALA A 202 -1.13 -2.22 14.21
C ALA A 202 -0.57 -2.86 12.93
N ALA A 203 -0.89 -2.31 11.75
CA ALA A 203 -0.35 -2.80 10.47
C ALA A 203 1.18 -2.68 10.40
N LEU A 204 1.75 -1.62 10.98
CA LEU A 204 3.19 -1.38 11.01
C LEU A 204 3.91 -2.34 11.98
N LEU A 205 3.27 -2.69 13.09
CA LEU A 205 3.76 -3.73 13.99
C LEU A 205 3.81 -5.10 13.28
N ASP A 206 2.75 -5.44 12.54
CA ASP A 206 2.72 -6.70 11.78
C ASP A 206 3.78 -6.72 10.66
N ALA A 207 4.01 -5.58 10.01
CA ALA A 207 5.06 -5.41 9.02
C ALA A 207 6.47 -5.58 9.60
N LEU A 208 6.73 -5.02 10.80
CA LEU A 208 8.00 -5.17 11.50
C LEU A 208 8.22 -6.63 11.94
N ILE A 209 7.20 -7.29 12.50
CA ILE A 209 7.26 -8.72 12.86
C ILE A 209 7.52 -9.58 11.62
N ALA A 210 6.86 -9.30 10.50
CA ALA A 210 7.09 -10.03 9.25
C ALA A 210 8.52 -9.86 8.73
N TYR A 211 9.07 -8.65 8.78
CA TYR A 211 10.45 -8.38 8.37
C TYR A 211 11.46 -9.11 9.27
N LEU A 212 11.31 -9.01 10.61
CA LEU A 212 12.17 -9.72 11.56
C LEU A 212 12.04 -11.25 11.44
N SER A 213 10.85 -11.76 11.14
CA SER A 213 10.64 -13.19 10.89
C SER A 213 11.35 -13.69 9.65
N LEU A 214 11.51 -12.85 8.61
CA LEU A 214 12.34 -13.20 7.46
C LEU A 214 13.83 -13.26 7.83
N LEU A 215 14.32 -12.28 8.60
CA LEU A 215 15.73 -12.20 9.01
C LEU A 215 16.12 -13.29 10.04
N SER A 216 15.25 -13.56 10.99
CA SER A 216 15.47 -14.51 12.08
C SER A 216 14.20 -15.29 12.37
N PRO A 217 13.85 -16.26 11.51
CA PRO A 217 12.67 -17.09 11.72
C PRO A 217 12.74 -17.84 13.06
N PRO A 218 11.60 -18.00 13.75
CA PRO A 218 11.53 -18.84 14.94
C PRO A 218 11.80 -20.31 14.60
N GLU A 219 12.09 -21.10 15.63
CA GLU A 219 12.27 -22.55 15.49
C GLU A 219 11.00 -23.19 14.88
N GLY A 220 11.20 -24.08 13.90
CA GLY A 220 10.12 -24.75 13.18
C GLY A 220 9.42 -23.91 12.11
N ALA A 221 9.92 -22.71 11.79
CA ALA A 221 9.45 -21.95 10.63
C ALA A 221 9.67 -22.73 9.32
N LEU A 222 8.83 -22.43 8.31
CA LEU A 222 8.90 -23.09 7.01
C LEU A 222 10.16 -22.75 6.20
N HIS A 223 10.88 -21.68 6.56
CA HIS A 223 12.00 -21.15 5.78
C HIS A 223 13.21 -20.87 6.67
N ASP A 224 14.38 -20.92 6.04
CA ASP A 224 15.64 -20.48 6.63
C ASP A 224 15.74 -18.95 6.70
N PRO A 225 16.62 -18.40 7.55
CA PRO A 225 16.93 -16.96 7.56
C PRO A 225 17.20 -16.41 6.16
N VAL A 226 16.52 -15.33 5.80
CA VAL A 226 16.74 -14.62 4.53
C VAL A 226 17.63 -13.41 4.81
N PRO A 227 18.84 -13.33 4.23
CA PRO A 227 19.71 -12.16 4.42
C PRO A 227 19.02 -10.87 3.95
N ALA A 228 19.19 -9.76 4.68
CA ALA A 228 18.49 -8.52 4.38
C ALA A 228 18.78 -7.99 2.96
N HIS A 229 20.02 -8.15 2.47
CA HIS A 229 20.44 -7.80 1.11
C HIS A 229 19.82 -8.69 0.01
N LYS A 230 19.02 -9.70 0.37
CA LYS A 230 18.20 -10.51 -0.54
C LYS A 230 16.70 -10.17 -0.46
N ILE A 231 16.31 -9.26 0.42
CA ILE A 231 14.92 -8.84 0.62
C ILE A 231 14.68 -7.53 -0.12
N VAL A 232 13.64 -7.47 -0.93
CA VAL A 232 13.09 -6.20 -1.47
C VAL A 232 11.71 -5.99 -0.87
N ILE A 233 11.49 -4.85 -0.23
CA ILE A 233 10.15 -4.48 0.27
C ILE A 233 9.35 -3.93 -0.90
N ALA A 234 8.15 -4.44 -1.13
CA ALA A 234 7.28 -3.99 -2.19
C ALA A 234 5.84 -3.82 -1.71
N GLY A 235 5.09 -2.99 -2.41
CA GLY A 235 3.68 -2.82 -2.14
C GLY A 235 3.03 -1.88 -3.14
N ASP A 236 1.72 -1.75 -3.03
CA ASP A 236 0.92 -0.84 -3.83
C ASP A 236 0.03 0.02 -2.94
N SER A 237 -0.25 1.27 -3.35
CA SER A 237 -1.19 2.13 -2.62
C SER A 237 -0.82 2.27 -1.13
N ALA A 238 -1.78 1.99 -0.24
CA ALA A 238 -1.55 1.91 1.21
C ALA A 238 -0.46 0.91 1.62
N GLY A 239 -0.29 -0.22 0.92
CA GLY A 239 0.80 -1.16 1.20
C GLY A 239 2.18 -0.61 0.82
N ALA A 240 2.24 0.26 -0.20
CA ALA A 240 3.44 1.03 -0.47
C ALA A 240 3.69 2.12 0.59
N GLY A 241 2.63 2.75 1.12
CA GLY A 241 2.71 3.62 2.30
C GLY A 241 3.26 2.87 3.53
N LEU A 242 2.75 1.67 3.80
CA LEU A 242 3.24 0.78 4.85
C LEU A 242 4.71 0.39 4.66
N SER A 243 5.13 0.15 3.41
CA SER A 243 6.54 -0.11 3.08
C SER A 243 7.44 1.06 3.45
N LEU A 244 6.99 2.30 3.18
CA LEU A 244 7.69 3.53 3.52
C LEU A 244 7.76 3.73 5.05
N ALA A 245 6.65 3.50 5.75
CA ALA A 245 6.61 3.56 7.20
C ALA A 245 7.53 2.51 7.85
N LEU A 246 7.59 1.29 7.30
CA LEU A 246 8.50 0.25 7.77
C LEU A 246 9.97 0.66 7.58
N ILE A 247 10.38 1.14 6.41
CA ILE A 247 11.78 1.55 6.21
C ILE A 247 12.16 2.75 7.10
N GLN A 248 11.25 3.71 7.29
CA GLN A 248 11.46 4.82 8.22
C GLN A 248 11.60 4.32 9.67
N THR A 249 10.81 3.33 10.08
CA THR A 249 10.92 2.68 11.39
C THR A 249 12.30 2.04 11.56
N LEU A 250 12.76 1.24 10.59
CA LEU A 250 14.07 0.59 10.65
C LEU A 250 15.22 1.61 10.70
N LEU A 251 15.17 2.68 9.88
CA LEU A 251 16.16 3.75 9.87
C LEU A 251 16.18 4.51 11.21
N THR A 252 15.01 4.78 11.77
CA THR A 252 14.88 5.46 13.08
C THR A 252 15.45 4.60 14.19
N LEU A 253 15.08 3.33 14.24
CA LEU A 253 15.62 2.38 15.23
C LEU A 253 17.13 2.24 15.15
N ARG A 254 17.70 2.19 13.94
CA ARG A 254 19.16 2.19 13.78
C ARG A 254 19.81 3.47 14.33
N ARG A 255 19.16 4.63 14.25
CA ARG A 255 19.70 5.86 14.84
C ARG A 255 19.58 5.89 16.36
N LEU A 256 18.50 5.31 16.89
CA LEU A 256 18.23 5.30 18.32
C LEU A 256 19.04 4.23 19.07
N HIS A 257 19.34 3.10 18.43
CA HIS A 257 19.96 1.94 19.08
C HIS A 257 21.41 1.75 18.59
N PRO A 258 22.44 2.05 19.39
CA PRO A 258 23.85 1.94 18.94
C PRO A 258 24.26 0.54 18.47
N GLN A 259 23.60 -0.51 18.97
CA GLN A 259 23.86 -1.90 18.58
C GLN A 259 23.05 -2.32 17.33
N HIS A 260 22.09 -1.50 16.90
CA HIS A 260 21.15 -1.78 15.83
C HIS A 260 20.43 -3.13 15.99
N THR A 261 20.06 -3.55 17.21
CA THR A 261 19.46 -4.88 17.44
C THR A 261 18.11 -4.81 18.14
N ILE A 262 17.20 -5.72 17.79
CA ILE A 262 15.93 -5.95 18.49
C ILE A 262 15.91 -7.38 19.00
N ARG A 263 15.52 -7.58 20.27
CA ARG A 263 15.26 -8.92 20.82
C ARG A 263 14.01 -9.51 20.16
N PHE A 264 14.15 -10.62 19.47
CA PHE A 264 13.07 -11.27 18.73
C PHE A 264 13.21 -12.81 18.76
N HIS A 265 12.18 -13.49 19.26
CA HIS A 265 12.18 -14.94 19.56
C HIS A 265 13.42 -15.40 20.35
N GLY A 266 13.80 -14.63 21.35
CA GLY A 266 14.93 -14.98 22.23
C GLY A 266 16.31 -14.84 21.58
N LYS A 267 16.42 -14.12 20.45
CA LYS A 267 17.67 -13.79 19.77
C LYS A 267 17.79 -12.28 19.61
N ASP A 268 19.01 -11.76 19.62
CA ASP A 268 19.26 -10.35 19.30
C ASP A 268 19.44 -10.24 17.79
N VAL A 269 18.44 -9.70 17.11
CA VAL A 269 18.37 -9.62 15.65
C VAL A 269 18.88 -8.27 15.19
N LEU A 270 19.91 -8.27 14.35
CA LEU A 270 20.43 -7.05 13.74
C LEU A 270 19.38 -6.45 12.78
N ILE A 271 19.11 -5.15 12.93
CA ILE A 271 18.26 -4.33 12.07
C ILE A 271 19.06 -3.99 10.81
N GLU A 272 19.31 -5.00 9.99
CA GLU A 272 19.82 -4.77 8.64
C GLU A 272 18.72 -4.14 7.76
N LEU A 273 19.11 -3.43 6.71
CA LEU A 273 18.16 -2.82 5.78
C LEU A 273 17.97 -3.73 4.57
N PRO A 274 16.77 -3.75 3.95
CA PRO A 274 16.52 -4.50 2.74
C PRO A 274 17.38 -4.00 1.58
N ALA A 275 17.54 -4.80 0.54
CA ALA A 275 18.24 -4.43 -0.69
C ALA A 275 17.63 -3.22 -1.40
N GLY A 276 16.32 -3.01 -1.25
CA GLY A 276 15.61 -1.90 -1.88
C GLY A 276 14.12 -1.88 -1.57
N LEU A 277 13.46 -0.82 -2.04
CA LEU A 277 12.00 -0.66 -2.01
C LEU A 277 11.45 -0.57 -3.43
N ALA A 278 10.35 -1.25 -3.73
CA ALA A 278 9.77 -1.27 -5.07
C ALA A 278 8.24 -1.08 -5.02
N LEU A 279 7.78 0.13 -5.31
CA LEU A 279 6.44 0.61 -4.95
C LEU A 279 5.59 1.00 -6.17
N SER A 280 4.30 0.67 -6.11
CA SER A 280 3.28 1.11 -7.07
C SER A 280 2.37 2.15 -6.43
N SER A 281 2.29 3.35 -7.01
CA SER A 281 1.34 4.39 -6.61
C SER A 281 1.28 4.60 -5.08
N PRO A 282 2.41 4.95 -4.43
CA PRO A 282 2.52 4.97 -2.97
C PRO A 282 1.57 5.99 -2.34
N TYR A 283 0.78 5.56 -1.34
CA TYR A 283 -0.11 6.44 -0.58
C TYR A 283 0.63 7.04 0.61
N CYS A 284 0.90 8.36 0.58
CA CYS A 284 1.86 8.99 1.48
C CYS A 284 1.31 10.17 2.32
N ASP A 285 0.12 10.67 2.03
CA ASP A 285 -0.57 11.77 2.68
C ASP A 285 -1.99 11.34 3.06
N ILE A 286 -2.20 10.95 4.33
CA ILE A 286 -3.53 10.54 4.78
C ILE A 286 -4.57 11.67 4.71
N THR A 287 -4.12 12.93 4.70
CA THR A 287 -5.01 14.09 4.62
C THR A 287 -5.58 14.27 3.21
N ARG A 288 -4.94 13.66 2.18
CA ARG A 288 -5.31 13.79 0.77
C ARG A 288 -5.54 15.25 0.36
N SER A 289 -4.61 16.12 0.79
CA SER A 289 -4.74 17.59 0.69
C SER A 289 -4.03 18.17 -0.54
N LEU A 290 -3.17 17.38 -1.20
CA LEU A 290 -2.39 17.84 -2.34
C LEU A 290 -3.23 18.00 -3.62
N PRO A 291 -2.93 19.00 -4.48
CA PRO A 291 -3.75 19.35 -5.65
C PRO A 291 -4.05 18.21 -6.64
N SER A 292 -3.12 17.27 -6.86
CA SER A 292 -3.34 16.10 -7.73
C SER A 292 -4.59 15.33 -7.35
N THR A 293 -4.95 15.30 -6.05
CA THR A 293 -6.15 14.64 -5.53
C THR A 293 -7.40 15.06 -6.31
N PHE A 294 -7.51 16.35 -6.63
CA PHE A 294 -8.64 16.92 -7.35
C PHE A 294 -8.33 17.09 -8.85
N ARG A 295 -7.14 17.61 -9.19
CA ARG A 295 -6.72 17.90 -10.57
C ARG A 295 -6.75 16.66 -11.46
N ASN A 296 -6.35 15.52 -10.93
CA ASN A 296 -6.21 14.26 -11.67
C ASN A 296 -7.41 13.31 -11.48
N ALA A 297 -8.42 13.68 -10.69
CA ALA A 297 -9.62 12.86 -10.43
C ALA A 297 -10.37 12.45 -11.72
N LYS A 298 -10.20 13.23 -12.81
CA LYS A 298 -10.73 12.91 -14.14
C LYS A 298 -10.18 11.61 -14.74
N TYR A 299 -8.95 11.23 -14.38
CA TYR A 299 -8.29 10.00 -14.87
C TYR A 299 -8.45 8.82 -13.93
N ASP A 300 -8.83 9.06 -12.67
CA ASP A 300 -8.63 8.11 -11.58
C ASP A 300 -9.94 7.55 -11.01
N TYR A 301 -9.94 6.32 -10.51
CA TYR A 301 -11.10 5.77 -9.79
C TYR A 301 -11.11 6.16 -8.32
N ILE A 302 -9.98 6.61 -7.76
CA ILE A 302 -9.98 7.21 -6.42
C ILE A 302 -10.79 8.51 -6.47
N ILE A 303 -11.83 8.58 -5.65
CA ILE A 303 -12.69 9.75 -5.56
C ILE A 303 -12.02 10.76 -4.63
N PRO A 304 -11.93 12.06 -5.01
CA PRO A 304 -11.45 13.09 -4.11
C PRO A 304 -12.34 13.17 -2.85
N PRO A 305 -11.80 13.64 -1.71
CA PRO A 305 -12.63 13.95 -0.56
C PRO A 305 -13.79 14.88 -0.95
N PRO A 306 -15.02 14.66 -0.43
CA PRO A 306 -16.19 15.46 -0.80
C PRO A 306 -16.14 16.88 -0.23
N GLN A 307 -15.14 17.17 0.59
CA GLN A 307 -14.98 18.40 1.37
C GLN A 307 -13.50 18.75 1.43
N THR A 308 -13.22 20.03 1.59
CA THR A 308 -11.87 20.58 1.74
C THR A 308 -11.74 21.34 3.05
N PRO A 309 -10.50 21.55 3.55
CA PRO A 309 -10.25 22.45 4.67
C PRO A 309 -10.97 23.80 4.50
N GLY A 310 -11.51 24.33 5.60
CA GLY A 310 -12.32 25.56 5.62
C GLY A 310 -13.84 25.34 5.53
N SER A 311 -14.30 24.10 5.35
CA SER A 311 -15.72 23.72 5.50
C SER A 311 -16.00 23.13 6.89
N LEU A 312 -17.26 23.00 7.32
CA LEU A 312 -17.57 22.18 8.50
C LEU A 312 -17.24 20.72 8.18
N TYR A 313 -16.43 20.05 9.01
CA TYR A 313 -16.12 18.64 8.79
C TYR A 313 -17.38 17.78 8.95
N THR A 314 -17.75 17.05 7.90
CA THR A 314 -18.76 15.98 7.99
C THR A 314 -18.11 14.61 7.75
N PRO A 315 -18.34 13.61 8.63
CA PRO A 315 -17.83 12.26 8.44
C PRO A 315 -18.28 11.66 7.12
N TYR A 316 -17.47 10.74 6.57
CA TYR A 316 -17.93 9.92 5.46
C TYR A 316 -19.19 9.15 5.86
N PRO A 317 -20.25 9.17 5.02
CA PRO A 317 -21.57 8.66 5.39
C PRO A 317 -21.67 7.13 5.26
N PHE A 318 -20.67 6.40 5.76
CA PHE A 318 -20.74 4.94 5.85
C PHE A 318 -21.88 4.56 6.82
N PRO A 319 -22.80 3.66 6.41
CA PRO A 319 -23.80 3.10 7.32
C PRO A 319 -23.13 2.52 8.56
N ALA A 320 -23.69 2.80 9.73
CA ALA A 320 -23.16 2.29 10.98
C ALA A 320 -23.19 0.75 11.02
N ASP A 321 -22.14 0.16 11.58
CA ASP A 321 -22.04 -1.26 11.88
C ASP A 321 -21.19 -1.50 13.14
N ALA A 322 -20.84 -2.75 13.43
CA ALA A 322 -20.06 -3.12 14.61
C ALA A 322 -18.62 -2.57 14.64
N THR A 323 -18.15 -1.93 13.56
CA THR A 323 -16.77 -1.47 13.38
C THR A 323 -16.67 0.02 13.06
N TRP A 324 -17.74 0.65 12.59
CA TRP A 324 -17.77 2.08 12.27
C TRP A 324 -19.15 2.70 12.50
N PRO A 325 -19.25 3.94 13.04
CA PRO A 325 -18.17 4.69 13.66
C PRO A 325 -17.61 3.96 14.89
N VAL A 326 -16.32 4.13 15.16
CA VAL A 326 -15.70 3.62 16.38
C VAL A 326 -16.15 4.39 17.61
N THR A 327 -15.87 3.86 18.80
CA THR A 327 -16.15 4.53 20.07
C THR A 327 -14.86 4.65 20.88
N PRO A 328 -14.39 5.87 21.22
CA PRO A 328 -14.90 7.17 20.76
C PRO A 328 -14.79 7.37 19.23
N PRO A 329 -15.60 8.27 18.62
CA PRO A 329 -15.63 8.46 17.18
C PRO A 329 -14.31 9.02 16.63
N ARG A 330 -13.96 8.61 15.41
CA ARG A 330 -12.82 9.09 14.64
C ARG A 330 -13.25 9.64 13.28
N VAL A 331 -12.42 10.48 12.69
CA VAL A 331 -12.64 11.07 11.35
C VAL A 331 -12.01 10.28 10.19
N GLU A 332 -11.19 9.28 10.53
CA GLU A 332 -10.53 8.39 9.58
C GLU A 332 -10.43 6.98 10.16
N PHE A 333 -10.43 5.96 9.30
CA PHE A 333 -10.33 4.57 9.73
C PHE A 333 -8.96 4.29 10.35
N TYR A 334 -7.90 4.73 9.67
CA TYR A 334 -6.54 4.29 9.94
C TYR A 334 -5.89 4.95 11.15
N ALA A 335 -6.14 6.22 11.45
CA ALA A 335 -5.48 6.91 12.56
C ALA A 335 -6.37 8.00 13.17
N ASN A 336 -6.05 8.40 14.41
CA ASN A 336 -6.61 9.62 15.01
C ASN A 336 -6.14 10.86 14.23
N ALA A 337 -6.96 11.90 14.18
CA ALA A 337 -6.69 13.09 13.37
C ALA A 337 -5.37 13.78 13.74
N ASN A 338 -5.05 13.84 15.04
CA ASN A 338 -3.83 14.48 15.53
C ASN A 338 -2.54 13.78 15.08
N MET A 339 -2.62 12.51 14.65
CA MET A 339 -1.49 11.75 14.14
C MET A 339 -1.22 11.94 12.63
N PHE A 340 -2.04 12.71 11.90
CA PHE A 340 -1.98 12.72 10.43
C PHE A 340 -0.68 13.28 9.82
N THR A 341 0.06 14.12 10.55
CA THR A 341 1.38 14.61 10.14
C THR A 341 2.52 13.74 10.64
N HIS A 342 2.25 12.68 11.39
CA HIS A 342 3.30 11.79 11.88
C HIS A 342 4.00 11.10 10.70
N PRO A 343 5.35 11.08 10.64
CA PRO A 343 6.11 10.52 9.52
C PRO A 343 5.70 9.10 9.13
N LEU A 344 5.45 8.25 10.13
CA LEU A 344 5.07 6.84 9.95
C LEU A 344 3.60 6.62 9.52
N ILE A 345 2.80 7.69 9.42
CA ILE A 345 1.44 7.68 8.85
C ILE A 345 1.43 8.38 7.49
N SER A 346 2.03 9.57 7.43
CA SER A 346 2.15 10.35 6.21
C SER A 346 3.62 10.59 5.89
N PRO A 347 4.28 9.69 5.13
CA PRO A 347 5.68 9.84 4.73
C PRO A 347 6.05 11.19 4.10
N VAL A 348 5.12 11.90 3.47
CA VAL A 348 5.40 13.25 2.94
C VAL A 348 5.51 14.34 4.01
N ALA A 349 5.02 14.11 5.22
CA ALA A 349 5.19 15.01 6.37
C ALA A 349 6.55 14.79 7.07
N ALA A 350 7.31 13.77 6.65
CA ALA A 350 8.53 13.40 7.34
C ALA A 350 9.66 14.43 7.16
N PRO A 351 10.47 14.69 8.21
CA PRO A 351 11.72 15.44 8.07
C PRO A 351 12.61 14.79 7.01
N LYS A 352 13.21 15.58 6.12
CA LYS A 352 13.99 15.05 4.99
C LYS A 352 15.11 14.09 5.41
N ASP A 353 15.77 14.38 6.51
CA ASP A 353 16.90 13.58 7.00
C ASP A 353 16.48 12.17 7.43
N ILE A 354 15.17 11.89 7.59
CA ILE A 354 14.69 10.54 7.85
C ILE A 354 15.12 9.56 6.75
N TRP A 355 15.24 10.05 5.51
CA TRP A 355 15.57 9.26 4.31
C TRP A 355 17.07 9.05 4.12
N LYS A 356 17.92 9.67 4.96
CA LYS A 356 19.36 9.45 4.90
C LYS A 356 19.68 7.97 5.13
N ASP A 357 20.61 7.45 4.32
CA ASP A 357 21.06 6.05 4.32
C ASP A 357 19.98 5.03 3.92
N MET A 358 18.86 5.47 3.34
CA MET A 358 17.85 4.55 2.85
C MET A 358 18.35 3.70 1.66
N PRO A 359 17.89 2.43 1.54
CA PRO A 359 18.15 1.63 0.35
C PRO A 359 17.58 2.28 -0.92
N PRO A 360 18.05 1.87 -2.12
CA PRO A 360 17.48 2.32 -3.37
C PRO A 360 15.97 2.09 -3.43
N ILE A 361 15.24 3.03 -4.06
CA ILE A 361 13.79 2.97 -4.19
C ILE A 361 13.36 3.09 -5.65
N TYR A 362 12.46 2.20 -6.06
CA TYR A 362 11.69 2.29 -7.28
C TYR A 362 10.26 2.69 -6.97
N MET A 363 9.74 3.64 -7.75
CA MET A 363 8.34 4.03 -7.72
C MET A 363 7.82 4.11 -9.14
N HIS A 364 6.63 3.58 -9.37
CA HIS A 364 5.85 3.91 -10.55
C HIS A 364 4.45 4.38 -10.20
N MET A 365 3.92 5.31 -10.98
CA MET A 365 2.61 5.91 -10.72
C MET A 365 1.96 6.45 -12.00
N GLY A 366 0.64 6.61 -11.96
CA GLY A 366 -0.08 7.30 -13.02
C GLY A 366 -0.02 8.82 -12.92
N GLU A 367 -0.68 9.50 -13.85
CA GLU A 367 -1.21 10.85 -13.65
C GLU A 367 -2.50 10.74 -12.83
N GLU A 368 -2.31 10.40 -11.57
CA GLU A 368 -3.34 9.90 -10.67
C GLU A 368 -3.57 10.87 -9.49
N SER A 369 -4.56 10.59 -8.65
CA SER A 369 -4.87 11.43 -7.49
C SER A 369 -3.70 11.54 -6.50
N LEU A 370 -2.84 10.53 -6.45
CA LEU A 370 -1.68 10.45 -5.54
C LEU A 370 -0.35 10.89 -6.19
N GLU A 371 -0.40 11.56 -7.35
CA GLU A 371 0.82 11.94 -8.08
C GLU A 371 1.71 12.91 -7.30
N ASP A 372 1.15 14.00 -6.76
CA ASP A 372 1.96 15.08 -6.15
C ASP A 372 2.79 14.56 -4.96
N GLU A 373 2.23 13.67 -4.14
CA GLU A 373 2.92 13.08 -3.00
C GLU A 373 4.08 12.17 -3.43
N GLY A 374 3.89 11.38 -4.48
CA GLY A 374 4.93 10.51 -5.03
C GLY A 374 6.08 11.31 -5.66
N LEU A 375 5.77 12.37 -6.41
CA LEU A 375 6.78 13.27 -6.99
C LEU A 375 7.55 14.03 -5.90
N TYR A 376 6.84 14.55 -4.89
CA TYR A 376 7.43 15.25 -3.76
C TYR A 376 8.39 14.35 -2.96
N LEU A 377 7.96 13.13 -2.65
CA LEU A 377 8.76 12.15 -1.94
C LEU A 377 10.02 11.77 -2.72
N ALA A 378 9.89 11.47 -4.03
CA ALA A 378 11.02 11.14 -4.90
C ALA A 378 12.09 12.24 -4.89
N ARG A 379 11.66 13.51 -5.02
CA ARG A 379 12.54 14.68 -4.98
C ARG A 379 13.25 14.81 -3.64
N ASN A 380 12.55 14.64 -2.52
CA ASN A 380 13.14 14.78 -1.20
C ASN A 380 14.17 13.67 -0.89
N ILE A 381 13.84 12.42 -1.23
CA ILE A 381 14.79 11.30 -1.10
C ILE A 381 16.05 11.57 -1.94
N HIS A 382 15.87 12.02 -3.18
CA HIS A 382 16.99 12.32 -4.08
C HIS A 382 17.91 13.40 -3.50
N ARG A 383 17.34 14.48 -2.96
CA ARG A 383 18.07 15.64 -2.42
C ARG A 383 18.92 15.30 -1.19
N VAL A 384 18.54 14.32 -0.39
CA VAL A 384 19.36 13.84 0.74
C VAL A 384 20.35 12.74 0.34
N GLY A 385 20.55 12.52 -0.96
CA GLY A 385 21.53 11.58 -1.49
C GLY A 385 20.99 10.19 -1.82
N GLY A 386 19.69 9.94 -1.62
CA GLY A 386 19.06 8.65 -1.94
C GLY A 386 19.05 8.32 -3.43
N THR A 387 19.02 7.01 -3.73
CA THR A 387 18.93 6.47 -5.08
C THR A 387 17.47 6.23 -5.44
N VAL A 388 16.93 6.99 -6.38
CA VAL A 388 15.51 6.94 -6.79
C VAL A 388 15.40 6.58 -8.27
N VAL A 389 14.57 5.58 -8.56
CA VAL A 389 14.10 5.25 -9.91
C VAL A 389 12.60 5.53 -9.98
N LEU A 390 12.20 6.56 -10.72
CA LEU A 390 10.80 6.99 -10.83
C LEU A 390 10.28 6.86 -12.26
N GLU A 391 9.11 6.24 -12.42
CA GLU A 391 8.38 6.11 -13.69
C GLU A 391 6.95 6.67 -13.57
N ARG A 392 6.62 7.73 -14.31
CA ARG A 392 5.30 8.37 -14.32
C ARG A 392 4.59 8.15 -15.66
N PHE A 393 3.33 7.75 -15.62
CA PHE A 393 2.55 7.41 -16.82
C PHE A 393 1.36 8.36 -17.04
N GLU A 394 1.37 9.12 -18.13
CA GLU A 394 0.32 10.09 -18.45
C GLU A 394 -1.08 9.43 -18.61
N ALA A 395 -2.07 10.11 -18.03
CA ALA A 395 -3.48 9.72 -17.98
C ALA A 395 -3.73 8.29 -17.50
N LYS A 396 -2.83 7.68 -16.72
CA LYS A 396 -3.08 6.38 -16.09
C LYS A 396 -3.66 6.56 -14.69
N PRO A 397 -4.68 5.77 -14.28
CA PRO A 397 -5.26 5.83 -12.95
C PRO A 397 -4.33 5.24 -11.88
N HIS A 398 -4.74 5.36 -10.62
CA HIS A 398 -4.09 4.70 -9.49
C HIS A 398 -3.89 3.20 -9.71
N CYS A 399 -2.69 2.69 -9.40
CA CYS A 399 -2.35 1.27 -9.56
C CYS A 399 -2.73 0.68 -10.94
N PHE A 400 -2.64 1.45 -12.04
CA PHE A 400 -3.11 1.02 -13.37
C PHE A 400 -2.55 -0.34 -13.81
N ALA A 401 -1.31 -0.66 -13.43
CA ALA A 401 -0.67 -1.91 -13.76
C ALA A 401 -1.37 -3.12 -13.12
N LEU A 402 -1.91 -2.96 -11.92
CA LEU A 402 -2.59 -4.01 -11.15
C LEU A 402 -4.03 -4.21 -11.62
N ILE A 403 -4.74 -3.11 -11.94
CA ILE A 403 -6.14 -3.20 -12.40
C ILE A 403 -6.27 -3.57 -13.88
N MET A 404 -5.21 -3.39 -14.67
CA MET A 404 -5.16 -3.77 -16.10
C MET A 404 -3.92 -4.60 -16.46
N PRO A 405 -3.70 -5.76 -15.81
CA PRO A 405 -2.41 -6.47 -15.83
C PRO A 405 -2.06 -7.10 -17.19
N THR A 406 -3.02 -7.15 -18.13
CA THR A 406 -2.86 -7.72 -19.47
C THR A 406 -2.40 -6.71 -20.52
N THR A 407 -2.45 -5.41 -20.23
CA THR A 407 -2.09 -4.36 -21.18
C THR A 407 -0.58 -4.33 -21.44
N LYS A 408 -0.15 -3.77 -22.58
CA LYS A 408 1.28 -3.62 -22.90
C LYS A 408 2.00 -2.77 -21.85
N VAL A 409 1.37 -1.68 -21.41
CA VAL A 409 1.92 -0.77 -20.39
C VAL A 409 2.07 -1.46 -19.05
N ALA A 410 1.05 -2.20 -18.58
CA ALA A 410 1.17 -2.97 -17.36
C ALA A 410 2.27 -4.04 -17.46
N LYS A 411 2.38 -4.77 -18.58
CA LYS A 411 3.46 -5.74 -18.79
C LYS A 411 4.84 -5.09 -18.79
N MET A 412 4.98 -3.87 -19.31
CA MET A 412 6.23 -3.11 -19.23
C MET A 412 6.55 -2.73 -17.79
N CYS A 413 5.59 -2.14 -17.08
CA CYS A 413 5.71 -1.76 -15.67
C CYS A 413 6.10 -2.95 -14.78
N PHE A 414 5.45 -4.12 -14.93
CA PHE A 414 5.84 -5.31 -14.18
C PHE A 414 7.27 -5.78 -14.49
N ARG A 415 7.75 -5.59 -15.73
CA ARG A 415 9.14 -5.95 -16.10
C ARG A 415 10.13 -4.97 -15.48
N THR A 416 9.87 -3.67 -15.52
CA THR A 416 10.75 -2.66 -14.90
C THR A 416 10.75 -2.79 -13.38
N TRP A 417 9.59 -3.07 -12.77
CA TRP A 417 9.46 -3.38 -11.35
C TRP A 417 10.30 -4.62 -10.96
N ALA A 418 10.13 -5.74 -11.66
CA ALA A 418 10.91 -6.95 -11.40
C ALA A 418 12.42 -6.74 -11.63
N GLN A 419 12.79 -6.05 -12.71
CA GLN A 419 14.19 -5.74 -13.01
C GLN A 419 14.83 -4.92 -11.91
N PHE A 420 14.12 -3.93 -11.36
CA PHE A 420 14.60 -3.18 -10.21
C PHE A 420 14.86 -4.09 -9.01
N CYS A 421 13.92 -5.00 -8.68
CA CYS A 421 14.12 -5.93 -7.56
C CYS A 421 15.39 -6.76 -7.74
N THR A 422 15.60 -7.33 -8.94
CA THR A 422 16.79 -8.10 -9.26
C THR A 422 18.07 -7.26 -9.15
N ASN A 423 18.07 -6.03 -9.69
CA ASN A 423 19.22 -5.14 -9.64
C ASN A 423 19.53 -4.70 -8.19
N ALA A 424 18.50 -4.48 -7.37
CA ALA A 424 18.67 -4.09 -5.97
C ALA A 424 19.43 -5.17 -5.18
N VAL A 425 19.00 -6.43 -5.32
CA VAL A 425 19.67 -7.58 -4.68
C VAL A 425 21.10 -7.81 -5.20
N LYS A 426 21.38 -7.42 -6.45
CA LYS A 426 22.73 -7.48 -7.03
C LYS A 426 23.61 -6.26 -6.71
N GLY A 427 23.06 -5.23 -6.06
CA GLY A 427 23.77 -3.97 -5.82
C GLY A 427 24.02 -3.13 -7.09
N GLU A 428 23.22 -3.34 -8.14
CA GLU A 428 23.41 -2.78 -9.49
C GLU A 428 22.54 -1.54 -9.76
N VAL A 429 21.71 -1.11 -8.81
CA VAL A 429 20.82 0.06 -9.00
C VAL A 429 21.65 1.35 -9.06
N GLN A 430 21.53 2.08 -10.18
CA GLN A 430 22.27 3.30 -10.43
C GLN A 430 21.47 4.56 -10.04
N ARG A 431 22.15 5.52 -9.42
CA ARG A 431 21.59 6.87 -9.17
C ARG A 431 21.76 7.73 -10.41
N THR A 432 20.66 7.99 -11.11
CA THR A 432 20.68 8.75 -12.38
C THR A 432 20.39 10.25 -12.21
N GLY A 433 19.74 10.65 -11.11
CA GLY A 433 19.21 12.01 -10.95
C GLY A 433 18.00 12.32 -11.83
N LYS A 434 17.49 11.35 -12.61
CA LYS A 434 16.43 11.56 -13.60
C LYS A 434 15.25 10.63 -13.38
N ALA A 435 14.04 11.18 -13.46
CA ALA A 435 12.80 10.43 -13.55
C ALA A 435 12.36 10.24 -15.01
N THR A 436 11.56 9.20 -15.26
CA THR A 436 11.07 8.84 -16.59
C THR A 436 9.58 9.13 -16.70
N PHE A 437 9.20 9.93 -17.69
CA PHE A 437 7.81 10.30 -17.95
C PHE A 437 7.38 9.71 -19.29
N PHE A 438 6.34 8.88 -19.25
CA PHE A 438 5.73 8.29 -20.43
C PHE A 438 4.48 9.07 -20.80
N ASP A 439 4.36 9.44 -22.07
CA ASP A 439 3.12 10.00 -22.60
C ASP A 439 2.00 8.94 -22.68
N HIS A 440 0.77 9.40 -22.92
CA HIS A 440 -0.40 8.52 -22.89
C HIS A 440 -0.39 7.48 -24.00
N THR A 441 0.30 7.76 -25.12
CA THR A 441 0.48 6.85 -26.26
C THR A 441 1.61 5.83 -26.04
N MET A 442 2.49 6.09 -25.06
CA MET A 442 3.73 5.35 -24.80
C MET A 442 4.77 5.45 -25.93
N GLN A 443 4.62 6.39 -26.86
CA GLN A 443 5.54 6.62 -27.98
C GLN A 443 6.61 7.64 -27.63
N HIS A 444 6.33 8.56 -26.71
CA HIS A 444 7.26 9.58 -26.28
C HIS A 444 7.67 9.34 -24.82
N VAL A 445 8.97 9.34 -24.59
CA VAL A 445 9.57 9.18 -23.25
C VAL A 445 10.43 10.39 -22.96
N GLU A 446 10.11 11.09 -21.89
CA GLU A 446 10.84 12.26 -21.42
C GLU A 446 11.64 11.91 -20.16
N LYS A 447 12.86 12.44 -20.04
CA LYS A 447 13.67 12.36 -18.82
C LYS A 447 13.68 13.71 -18.13
N ARG A 448 13.23 13.78 -16.88
CA ARG A 448 13.16 15.00 -16.07
C ARG A 448 14.09 14.92 -14.86
N ASP A 449 14.67 16.04 -14.47
CA ASP A 449 15.51 16.13 -13.26
C ASP A 449 14.67 15.88 -12.00
N LEU A 450 15.15 14.98 -11.13
CA LEU A 450 14.51 14.69 -9.84
C LEU A 450 14.42 15.94 -8.96
N ASP A 451 15.40 16.84 -9.05
CA ASP A 451 15.46 18.08 -8.26
C ASP A 451 14.34 19.08 -8.58
N THR A 452 13.75 19.01 -9.77
CA THR A 452 12.75 19.96 -10.26
C THR A 452 11.37 19.33 -10.42
N LEU A 453 11.16 18.11 -9.93
CA LEU A 453 9.87 17.44 -10.03
C LEU A 453 8.80 18.09 -9.15
N GLY A 454 7.59 18.18 -9.70
CA GLY A 454 6.41 18.70 -9.04
C GLY A 454 6.41 20.22 -8.90
N ASP A 455 5.22 20.81 -8.99
CA ASP A 455 5.05 22.27 -8.96
C ASP A 455 4.99 22.85 -7.53
N LEU A 456 4.91 21.98 -6.51
CA LEU A 456 4.73 22.38 -5.11
C LEU A 456 6.08 22.62 -4.44
N SER A 457 6.20 23.74 -3.72
CA SER A 457 7.30 23.94 -2.77
C SER A 457 7.12 23.06 -1.54
N GLU A 458 8.16 22.95 -0.73
CA GLU A 458 8.09 22.22 0.54
C GLU A 458 7.15 22.90 1.53
N GLU A 459 7.22 24.23 1.63
CA GLU A 459 6.35 25.02 2.50
C GLU A 459 4.89 24.82 2.12
N GLU A 460 4.57 24.77 0.82
CA GLU A 460 3.22 24.55 0.32
C GLU A 460 2.70 23.14 0.66
N VAL A 461 3.54 22.11 0.50
CA VAL A 461 3.17 20.73 0.89
C VAL A 461 2.91 20.65 2.39
N GLN A 462 3.83 21.15 3.22
CA GLN A 462 3.67 21.10 4.68
C GLN A 462 2.46 21.89 5.15
N LYS A 463 2.24 23.08 4.59
CA LYS A 463 1.07 23.91 4.89
C LYS A 463 -0.24 23.16 4.59
N ARG A 464 -0.38 22.55 3.41
CA ARG A 464 -1.59 21.83 3.01
C ARG A 464 -1.89 20.63 3.90
N ILE A 465 -0.87 19.84 4.23
CA ILE A 465 -1.02 18.67 5.09
C ILE A 465 -1.39 19.13 6.51
N LEU A 466 -0.76 20.20 7.02
CA LEU A 466 -1.07 20.75 8.33
C LEU A 466 -2.49 21.33 8.39
N GLU A 467 -2.93 22.08 7.38
CA GLU A 467 -4.32 22.55 7.24
C GLU A 467 -5.28 21.36 7.18
N GLY A 468 -4.93 20.33 6.42
CA GLY A 468 -5.67 19.08 6.31
C GLY A 468 -5.80 18.34 7.64
N LYS A 469 -4.74 18.30 8.46
CA LYS A 469 -4.71 17.73 9.81
C LYS A 469 -5.61 18.53 10.75
N ASN A 470 -5.34 19.83 10.89
CA ASN A 470 -6.01 20.69 11.87
C ASN A 470 -7.53 20.72 11.65
N TRP A 471 -7.96 20.78 10.39
CA TRP A 471 -9.37 20.71 10.02
C TRP A 471 -10.05 19.39 10.48
N ARG A 472 -9.36 18.25 10.34
CA ARG A 472 -9.86 16.96 10.84
C ARG A 472 -9.80 16.85 12.36
N MET A 473 -8.81 17.45 13.01
CA MET A 473 -8.73 17.48 14.48
C MET A 473 -9.93 18.23 15.07
N GLU A 474 -10.30 19.37 14.49
CA GLU A 474 -11.49 20.12 14.90
C GLU A 474 -12.78 19.29 14.70
N GLY A 475 -12.90 18.61 13.56
CA GLY A 475 -13.99 17.69 13.26
C GLY A 475 -14.08 16.53 14.25
N GLU A 476 -12.97 15.87 14.54
CA GLU A 476 -12.89 14.75 15.48
C GLU A 476 -13.27 15.19 16.89
N ALA A 477 -12.75 16.34 17.34
CA ALA A 477 -13.10 16.92 18.63
C ALA A 477 -14.60 17.24 18.73
N ALA A 478 -15.23 17.72 17.65
CA ALA A 478 -16.67 17.95 17.60
C ALA A 478 -17.47 16.65 17.75
N LEU A 479 -17.12 15.60 16.98
CA LEU A 479 -17.77 14.29 17.06
C LEU A 479 -17.64 13.68 18.47
N VAL A 480 -16.47 13.79 19.10
CA VAL A 480 -16.24 13.29 20.45
C VAL A 480 -17.07 14.06 21.48
N ARG A 481 -17.22 15.39 21.35
CA ARG A 481 -18.10 16.18 22.22
C ARG A 481 -19.56 15.75 22.08
N GLU A 482 -20.07 15.65 20.86
CA GLU A 482 -21.45 15.20 20.59
C GLU A 482 -21.71 13.80 21.15
N TRP A 483 -20.74 12.89 21.00
CA TRP A 483 -20.82 11.55 21.58
C TRP A 483 -20.89 11.58 23.11
N LYS A 484 -20.03 12.37 23.78
CA LYS A 484 -20.05 12.52 25.24
C LYS A 484 -21.38 13.07 25.75
N GLU A 485 -21.91 14.11 25.10
CA GLU A 485 -23.23 14.67 25.44
C GLU A 485 -24.35 13.64 25.30
N CYS A 486 -24.31 12.80 24.25
CA CYS A 486 -25.26 11.70 24.08
C CYS A 486 -25.13 10.65 25.20
N GLN A 487 -23.91 10.32 25.63
CA GLN A 487 -23.68 9.37 26.73
C GLN A 487 -24.16 9.91 28.07
N GLU A 488 -23.98 11.21 28.34
CA GLU A 488 -24.47 11.87 29.55
C GLU A 488 -26.00 11.88 29.57
N LYS A 489 -26.65 12.25 28.45
CA LYS A 489 -28.11 12.20 28.31
C LYS A 489 -28.69 10.80 28.47
N ALA A 490 -27.96 9.75 28.07
CA ALA A 490 -28.42 8.37 28.22
C ALA A 490 -28.27 7.82 29.65
N LYS A 491 -27.48 8.48 30.51
CA LYS A 491 -27.30 8.13 31.93
C LYS A 491 -28.29 8.83 32.84
N LEU A 492 -28.87 9.94 32.40
CA LEU A 492 -29.97 10.68 33.04
C LEU A 492 -31.31 10.04 32.66
#